data_AF-A0A4R1X8L4-F1
#
_entry.id   AF-A0A4R1X8L4-F1
#
_cell.length_a   1.000
_cell.length_b   1.000
_cell.length_c   1.000
_cell.angle_alpha   90.00
_cell.angle_beta   90.00
_cell.angle_gamma   90.00
#
_symmetry.space_group_name_H-M   'P 1'
#
loop_
_entity.id
_entity.type
_entity.pdbx_description
1 polymer ?
#
loop_
_entity_poly.entity_id
_entity_poly.type
_entity_poly.pdbx_seq_one_letter_code
_entity_poly.pdbx_strand_id
1 'polypeptide(L)'
;MNKIVREHYPASRLPEDLRTGLQGVEHVRVVIETVDDRPADVLDEPALTPIPADNSVSGAQMLEDLKVYKAKHGATTSEEEAVSRIRKLRDEWDDE
;
A
#
# COMPACT_ATOMS: atom_id res chain seq x y z
N MET A 1 -12.86 -1.94 -12.74
CA MET A 1 -13.40 -2.18 -14.11
C MET A 1 -12.26 -2.13 -15.13
N ASN A 2 -11.47 -3.20 -15.23
CA ASN A 2 -10.38 -3.30 -16.22
C ASN A 2 -10.71 -4.42 -17.22
N LYS A 3 -10.86 -4.07 -18.50
CA LYS A 3 -11.21 -4.99 -19.58
C LYS A 3 -10.08 -5.00 -20.62
N ILE A 4 -9.52 -6.18 -20.87
CA ILE A 4 -8.48 -6.35 -21.90
C ILE A 4 -9.09 -7.15 -23.06
N VAL A 5 -9.04 -6.57 -24.26
CA VAL A 5 -9.48 -7.21 -25.50
C VAL A 5 -8.24 -7.49 -26.34
N ARG A 6 -8.01 -8.77 -26.67
CA ARG A 6 -6.97 -9.17 -27.63
C ARG A 6 -7.61 -9.83 -28.85
N GLU A 7 -7.41 -9.20 -29.99
CA GLU A 7 -7.82 -9.71 -31.29
C GLU A 7 -6.73 -10.62 -31.87
N HIS A 8 -7.13 -11.60 -32.67
CA HIS A 8 -6.22 -12.52 -33.38
C HIS A 8 -5.24 -13.28 -32.49
N TYR A 9 -5.68 -13.77 -31.34
CA TYR A 9 -4.85 -14.64 -30.50
C TYR A 9 -4.79 -16.05 -31.11
N PRO A 10 -3.59 -16.67 -31.25
CA PRO A 10 -3.47 -17.99 -31.86
C PRO A 10 -4.11 -19.06 -30.98
N ALA A 11 -4.95 -19.90 -31.58
CA ALA A 11 -5.66 -20.97 -30.87
C ALA A 11 -4.74 -21.98 -30.16
N SER A 12 -3.51 -22.13 -30.68
CA SER A 12 -2.48 -23.01 -30.10
C SER A 12 -1.95 -22.56 -28.74
N ARG A 13 -2.12 -21.28 -28.37
CA ARG A 13 -1.67 -20.73 -27.08
C ARG A 13 -2.80 -20.62 -26.05
N LEU A 14 -3.98 -21.17 -26.33
CA LEU A 14 -5.05 -21.26 -25.34
C LEU A 14 -4.90 -22.51 -24.46
N PRO A 15 -5.26 -22.43 -23.17
CA PRO A 15 -5.38 -23.58 -22.29
C PRO A 15 -6.32 -24.64 -22.88
N GLU A 16 -6.04 -25.93 -22.63
CA GLU A 16 -6.82 -27.04 -23.20
C GLU A 16 -8.30 -27.02 -22.78
N ASP A 17 -8.59 -26.60 -21.55
CA ASP A 17 -9.96 -26.42 -21.04
C ASP A 17 -10.80 -25.47 -21.90
N LEU A 18 -10.18 -24.38 -22.39
CA LEU A 18 -10.85 -23.39 -23.23
C LEU A 18 -10.75 -23.72 -24.73
N ARG A 19 -9.92 -24.70 -25.09
CA ARG A 19 -9.75 -25.19 -26.47
C ARG A 19 -10.84 -26.19 -26.88
N THR A 20 -11.50 -26.79 -25.89
CA THR A 20 -12.60 -27.74 -26.11
C THR A 20 -13.77 -27.04 -26.82
N GLY A 21 -14.01 -27.40 -28.10
CA GLY A 21 -15.06 -26.79 -28.94
C GLY A 21 -14.56 -25.77 -29.98
N LEU A 22 -13.28 -25.37 -29.95
CA LEU A 22 -12.64 -24.46 -30.92
C LEU A 22 -11.71 -25.21 -31.90
N GLN A 23 -11.94 -26.51 -32.09
CA GLN A 23 -11.12 -27.33 -32.99
C GLN A 23 -11.39 -26.93 -34.44
N GLY A 24 -10.43 -26.24 -35.07
CA GLY A 24 -10.47 -25.84 -36.48
C GLY A 24 -10.31 -24.34 -36.75
N VAL A 25 -10.20 -23.49 -35.72
CA VAL A 25 -9.96 -22.06 -35.86
C VAL A 25 -8.50 -21.72 -35.59
N GLU A 26 -7.85 -21.00 -36.50
CA GLU A 26 -6.44 -20.58 -36.39
C GLU A 26 -6.28 -19.38 -35.42
N HIS A 27 -7.23 -18.45 -35.47
CA HIS A 27 -7.22 -17.21 -34.70
C HIS A 27 -8.53 -17.05 -33.93
N VAL A 28 -8.46 -16.61 -32.68
CA VAL A 28 -9.63 -16.34 -31.83
C VAL A 28 -9.53 -14.99 -31.14
N ARG A 29 -10.68 -14.44 -30.74
CA ARG A 29 -10.76 -13.20 -29.96
C ARG A 29 -10.87 -13.55 -28.49
N VAL A 30 -9.91 -13.09 -27.68
CA VAL A 30 -9.89 -13.32 -26.23
C VAL A 30 -10.35 -12.06 -25.52
N VAL A 31 -11.40 -12.19 -24.71
CA VAL A 31 -11.89 -11.13 -23.82
C VAL A 31 -11.56 -11.57 -22.40
N ILE A 32 -10.63 -10.86 -21.75
CA ILE A 32 -10.27 -11.12 -20.36
C ILE A 32 -11.01 -10.10 -19.52
N GLU A 33 -11.96 -10.59 -18.73
CA GLU A 33 -12.66 -9.83 -17.72
C GLU A 33 -12.08 -10.20 -16.35
N THR A 34 -11.51 -9.21 -15.66
CA THR A 34 -11.08 -9.36 -14.28
C THR A 34 -12.25 -8.96 -13.39
N VAL A 35 -12.85 -9.95 -12.75
CA VAL A 35 -13.72 -9.70 -11.59
C VAL A 35 -12.76 -9.58 -10.42
N ASP A 36 -12.62 -8.37 -9.86
CA ASP A 36 -11.92 -8.21 -8.59
C ASP A 36 -12.73 -8.98 -7.53
N ASP A 37 -12.35 -10.23 -7.27
CA ASP A 37 -12.81 -11.01 -6.11
C ASP A 37 -12.00 -10.67 -4.84
N ARG A 38 -11.17 -9.62 -4.95
CA ARG A 38 -10.52 -9.02 -3.79
C ARG A 38 -11.55 -8.10 -3.15
N PRO A 39 -11.88 -8.28 -1.85
CA PRO A 39 -12.52 -7.19 -1.12
C PRO A 39 -11.65 -5.95 -1.35
N ALA A 40 -12.27 -4.80 -1.58
CA ALA A 40 -11.61 -3.55 -1.97
C ALA A 40 -10.66 -2.95 -0.90
N ASP A 41 -10.06 -3.77 -0.05
CA ASP A 41 -9.27 -3.44 1.12
C ASP A 41 -7.87 -4.09 1.09
N VAL A 42 -7.27 -4.14 -0.09
CA VAL A 42 -5.82 -4.36 -0.24
C VAL A 42 -5.26 -3.32 -1.20
N LEU A 43 -5.34 -2.07 -0.76
CA LEU A 43 -4.47 -1.02 -1.28
C LEU A 43 -3.03 -1.40 -0.86
N ASP A 44 -2.15 -1.51 -1.85
CA ASP A 44 -0.71 -1.78 -1.70
C ASP A 44 0.03 -0.49 -1.28
N GLU A 45 -0.55 0.19 -0.28
CA GLU A 45 0.06 1.19 0.58
C GLU A 45 -0.10 0.64 2.00
N PRO A 46 0.71 1.02 3.01
CA PRO A 46 0.33 0.72 4.38
C PRO A 46 -0.92 1.56 4.69
N ALA A 47 -2.08 1.07 4.26
CA ALA A 47 -3.38 1.52 4.71
C ALA A 47 -3.24 1.54 6.22
N LEU A 48 -3.50 2.71 6.82
CA LEU A 48 -3.57 2.89 8.26
C LEU A 48 -4.65 1.93 8.75
N THR A 49 -4.28 0.68 9.00
CA THR A 49 -5.17 -0.37 9.46
C THR A 49 -5.85 0.21 10.69
N PRO A 50 -7.18 0.25 10.75
CA PRO A 50 -7.88 0.73 11.93
C PRO A 50 -7.36 -0.10 13.11
N ILE A 51 -6.65 0.56 14.03
CA ILE A 51 -6.16 -0.12 15.23
C ILE A 51 -7.42 -0.64 15.93
N PRO A 52 -7.55 -1.96 16.17
CA PRO A 52 -8.73 -2.51 16.82
C PRO A 52 -8.93 -1.79 18.15
N ALA A 53 -10.10 -1.19 18.33
CA ALA A 53 -10.42 -0.33 19.47
C ALA A 53 -10.22 -1.02 20.84
N ASP A 54 -10.17 -2.35 20.84
CA ASP A 54 -10.00 -3.19 22.03
C ASP A 54 -8.63 -3.03 22.71
N ASN A 55 -7.61 -2.51 22.00
CA ASN A 55 -6.28 -2.22 22.55
C ASN A 55 -5.99 -0.71 22.67
N SER A 56 -7.02 0.14 22.59
CA SER A 56 -6.82 1.57 22.76
C SER A 56 -6.58 1.89 24.24
N VAL A 57 -5.33 2.22 24.59
CA VAL A 57 -5.04 2.87 25.87
C VAL A 57 -5.88 4.14 25.95
N SER A 58 -6.56 4.35 27.08
CA SER A 58 -7.29 5.59 27.31
C SER A 58 -6.34 6.77 27.13
N GLY A 59 -6.80 7.85 26.49
CA GLY A 59 -5.97 9.04 26.29
C GLY A 59 -5.36 9.57 27.59
N ALA A 60 -6.05 9.39 28.73
CA ALA A 60 -5.53 9.73 30.04
C ALA A 60 -4.35 8.85 30.49
N GLN A 61 -4.39 7.54 30.21
CA GLN A 61 -3.28 6.62 30.50
C GLN A 61 -2.08 6.91 29.60
N MET A 62 -2.32 7.18 28.31
CA MET A 62 -1.27 7.59 27.38
C MET A 62 -0.54 8.85 27.86
N LEU A 63 -1.28 9.86 28.33
CA LEU A 63 -0.71 11.11 28.87
C LEU A 63 0.17 10.87 30.10
N GLU A 64 -0.21 9.92 30.96
CA GLU A 64 0.55 9.58 32.15
C GLU A 64 1.83 8.82 31.80
N ASP A 65 1.74 7.82 30.93
CA ASP A 65 2.89 7.04 30.46
C ASP A 65 3.93 7.94 29.78
N LEU A 66 3.47 8.92 29.00
CA LEU A 66 4.35 9.89 28.34
C LEU A 66 5.10 10.77 29.36
N LYS A 67 4.43 11.19 30.44
CA LYS A 67 5.06 11.98 31.52
C LYS A 67 6.11 11.17 32.26
N VAL A 68 5.79 9.93 32.63
CA VAL A 68 6.72 9.02 33.31
C VAL A 68 7.95 8.75 32.43
N TYR A 69 7.73 8.49 31.14
CA TYR A 69 8.80 8.27 30.19
C TYR A 69 9.71 9.50 30.05
N LYS A 70 9.12 10.69 29.88
CA LYS A 70 9.86 11.96 29.76
C LYS A 70 10.65 12.28 31.05
N ALA A 71 10.09 11.98 32.21
CA ALA A 71 10.77 12.16 33.49
C ALA A 71 11.96 11.21 33.66
N LYS A 72 11.84 9.96 33.18
CA LYS A 72 12.88 8.94 33.29
C LYS A 72 14.02 9.10 32.28
N HIS A 73 13.70 9.49 31.05
CA HIS A 73 14.66 9.50 29.94
C HIS A 73 15.13 10.91 29.55
N GLY A 74 14.52 11.96 30.10
CA GLY A 74 14.82 13.35 29.71
C GLY A 74 14.41 13.64 28.26
N ALA A 75 14.75 14.85 27.79
CA ALA A 75 14.63 15.15 26.37
C ALA A 75 15.76 14.42 25.62
N THR A 76 15.41 13.66 24.58
CA THR A 76 16.38 12.92 23.76
C THR A 76 17.21 13.82 22.85
N THR A 77 16.81 15.08 22.69
CA THR A 77 17.45 16.09 21.85
C THR A 77 17.16 17.46 22.47
N SER A 78 18.15 18.35 22.45
CA SER A 78 17.95 19.73 22.90
C SER A 78 17.22 20.55 21.83
N GLU A 79 16.59 21.65 22.23
CA GLU A 79 15.89 22.54 21.29
C GLU A 79 16.84 23.10 20.22
N GLU A 80 18.04 23.51 20.64
CA GLU A 80 19.07 24.04 19.74
C GLU A 80 19.56 23.00 18.73
N GLU A 81 19.74 21.75 19.16
CA GLU A 81 20.15 20.65 18.30
C GLU A 81 19.05 20.31 17.28
N ALA A 82 17.79 20.27 17.72
CA ALA A 82 16.66 20.05 16.84
C ALA A 82 16.55 21.16 15.76
N VAL A 83 16.68 22.42 16.17
CA VAL A 83 16.66 23.57 15.24
C VAL A 83 17.85 23.54 14.28
N SER A 84 19.05 23.18 14.75
CA SER A 84 20.24 23.05 13.90
C SER A 84 20.06 21.94 12.84
N ARG A 85 19.47 20.80 13.23
CA ARG A 85 19.18 19.69 12.30
C ARG A 85 18.16 20.10 11.24
N ILE A 86 17.11 20.83 11.62
CA ILE A 86 16.10 21.34 10.69
C ILE A 86 16.72 22.36 9.71
N ARG A 87 17.55 23.29 10.21
CA ARG A 87 18.23 24.27 9.34
C ARG A 87 19.15 23.60 8.34
N LYS A 88 19.96 22.64 8.78
CA LYS A 88 20.82 21.88 7.87
C LYS A 88 20.02 21.18 6.76
N LEU A 89 18.92 20.52 7.11
CA LEU A 89 18.02 19.90 6.14
C LEU A 89 17.38 20.92 5.19
N ARG A 90 17.12 22.15 5.65
CA ARG A 90 16.57 23.21 4.80
C ARG A 90 17.62 23.77 3.85
N ASP A 91 18.81 24.03 4.35
CA ASP A 91 19.90 24.63 3.59
C ASP A 91 20.38 23.69 2.47
N GLU A 92 20.38 22.37 2.72
CA GLU A 92 20.61 21.33 1.70
C GLU A 92 19.58 21.36 0.53
N TRP A 93 18.43 22.00 0.73
CA TRP A 93 17.37 22.12 -0.28
C TRP A 93 17.31 23.52 -0.92
N ASP A 94 17.91 24.54 -0.28
CA ASP A 94 17.97 25.92 -0.81
C ASP A 94 19.15 26.11 -1.80
N ASP A 95 20.10 25.17 -1.85
CA ASP A 95 21.31 25.21 -2.70
C ASP A 95 21.14 24.60 -4.13
N GLU A 96 19.90 24.30 -4.57
CA GLU A 96 19.56 23.82 -5.94
C GLU A 96 18.78 24.84 -6.79
#